data_AF-A0A2T4IB04-F1
#
_entry.id   AF-A0A2T4IB04-F1
#
_cell.length_a   1.000
_cell.length_b   1.000
_cell.length_c   1.000
_cell.angle_alpha   90.00
_cell.angle_beta   90.00
_cell.angle_gamma   90.00
#
_symmetry.space_group_name_H-M   'P 1'
#
loop_
_entity.id
_entity.type
_entity.pdbx_description
1 polymer ?
#
loop_
_entity_poly.entity_id
_entity_poly.type
_entity_poly.pdbx_seq_one_letter_code
_entity_poly.pdbx_strand_id
1 'polypeptide(L)'
;MTTTFAEELDPSVNVAPANFNTFFGERERRIIEAHDYREHPPIADPHHGCDTNLFLGFFMDGTRNNYGVSEEAGDHSHSNVARLFDAYQGQAIAPLAVMPHLKDQWPGVEDKYPHFFRIHSPGVGSPFAELGDNGTGMRSSHDEGRHS
;
A
#
# COMPACT_ATOMS: atom_id res chain seq x y z
N MET A 1 -17.53 27.04 -0.69
CA MET A 1 -16.18 26.47 -0.88
C MET A 1 -16.01 26.19 -2.36
N THR A 2 -15.16 26.95 -3.04
CA THR A 2 -14.72 26.64 -4.39
C THR A 2 -13.50 25.74 -4.27
N THR A 3 -13.65 24.46 -4.56
CA THR A 3 -12.53 23.53 -4.67
C THR A 3 -11.78 23.89 -5.93
N THR A 4 -10.61 24.51 -5.81
CA THR A 4 -9.70 24.67 -6.94
C THR A 4 -9.12 23.29 -7.23
N PHE A 5 -9.24 22.82 -8.46
CA PHE A 5 -8.51 21.63 -8.88
C PHE A 5 -7.01 21.88 -8.74
N ALA A 6 -6.24 20.81 -8.50
CA ALA A 6 -4.79 20.91 -8.53
C ALA A 6 -4.34 21.47 -9.88
N GLU A 7 -3.37 22.38 -9.87
CA GLU A 7 -2.76 22.88 -11.10
C GLU A 7 -2.10 21.71 -11.84
N GLU A 8 -2.27 21.68 -13.16
CA GLU A 8 -1.64 20.66 -14.01
C GLU A 8 -0.12 20.80 -13.91
N LEU A 9 0.58 19.68 -13.74
CA LEU A 9 2.04 19.67 -13.72
C LEU A 9 2.58 20.16 -15.06
N ASP A 10 3.58 21.03 -15.04
CA ASP A 10 4.20 21.52 -16.27
C ASP A 10 5.13 20.43 -16.83
N PRO A 11 4.78 19.78 -17.96
CA PRO A 11 5.57 18.68 -18.49
C PRO A 11 6.94 19.14 -19.01
N SER A 12 7.16 20.44 -19.19
CA SER A 12 8.47 21.00 -19.56
C SER A 12 9.43 21.12 -18.36
N VAL A 13 8.89 21.14 -17.14
CA VAL A 13 9.65 21.25 -15.89
C VAL A 13 9.69 19.91 -15.16
N ASN A 14 8.56 19.22 -15.05
CA ASN A 14 8.41 17.97 -14.31
C ASN A 14 8.81 16.76 -15.16
N VAL A 15 10.08 16.71 -15.57
CA VAL A 15 10.65 15.64 -16.41
C VAL A 15 11.23 14.51 -15.54
N ALA A 16 10.95 13.26 -15.90
CA ALA A 16 11.43 12.05 -15.23
C ALA A 16 10.95 11.88 -13.76
N PRO A 17 9.70 11.43 -13.52
CA PRO A 17 9.12 11.31 -12.17
C PRO A 17 9.86 10.38 -11.21
N ALA A 18 10.72 9.50 -11.73
CA ALA A 18 11.57 8.64 -10.90
C ALA A 18 12.80 9.37 -10.32
N ASN A 19 13.11 10.59 -10.75
CA ASN A 19 14.29 11.34 -10.31
C ASN A 19 13.88 12.64 -9.62
N PHE A 20 14.01 12.65 -8.29
CA PHE A 20 13.67 13.78 -7.43
C PHE A 20 14.28 15.11 -7.88
N ASN A 21 15.56 15.09 -8.31
CA ASN A 21 16.31 16.30 -8.63
C ASN A 21 15.93 16.92 -9.97
N THR A 22 15.37 16.13 -10.89
CA THR A 22 14.94 16.60 -12.21
C THR A 22 13.43 16.81 -12.28
N PHE A 23 12.66 16.07 -11.48
CA PHE A 23 11.21 16.16 -11.47
C PHE A 23 10.72 17.41 -10.74
N PHE A 24 11.35 17.79 -9.63
CA PHE A 24 10.93 18.93 -8.84
C PHE A 24 11.79 20.17 -9.11
N GLY A 25 11.14 21.31 -9.29
CA GLY A 25 11.79 22.60 -9.38
C GLY A 25 12.50 23.00 -8.08
N GLU A 26 13.37 24.00 -8.12
CA GLU A 26 14.12 24.45 -6.94
C GLU A 26 13.21 24.85 -5.76
N ARG A 27 12.11 25.55 -6.05
CA ARG A 27 11.14 25.94 -5.02
C ARG A 27 10.48 24.74 -4.36
N GLU A 28 10.06 23.75 -5.14
CA GLU A 28 9.38 22.55 -4.66
C GLU A 28 10.31 21.71 -3.79
N ARG A 29 11.56 21.52 -4.23
CA ARG A 29 12.58 20.81 -3.44
C ARG A 29 12.82 21.45 -2.09
N ARG A 30 12.95 22.79 -2.01
CA ARG A 30 13.08 23.51 -0.73
C ARG A 30 11.88 23.30 0.18
N ILE A 31 10.66 23.23 -0.37
CA ILE A 31 9.45 22.96 0.41
C ILE A 31 9.47 21.52 0.95
N ILE A 32 9.86 20.55 0.12
CA ILE A 32 9.94 19.14 0.52
C ILE A 32 11.01 18.95 1.60
N GLU A 33 12.23 19.47 1.38
CA GLU A 33 13.34 19.41 2.34
C GLU A 33 12.98 20.03 3.70
N ALA A 34 12.26 21.16 3.69
CA ALA A 34 11.80 21.81 4.93
C ALA A 34 10.79 20.96 5.72
N HIS A 35 10.18 19.94 5.11
CA HIS A 35 9.18 19.07 5.73
C HIS A 35 9.64 17.61 5.88
N ASP A 36 10.83 17.25 5.39
CA ASP A 36 11.36 15.88 5.41
C ASP A 36 11.45 15.30 6.83
N TYR A 37 11.71 16.16 7.83
CA TYR A 37 11.75 15.79 9.24
C TYR A 37 10.44 15.14 9.76
N ARG A 38 9.30 15.34 9.09
CA ARG A 38 8.00 14.74 9.45
C ARG A 38 7.93 13.25 9.12
N GLU A 39 8.70 12.82 8.12
CA GLU A 39 8.76 11.45 7.61
C GLU A 39 10.03 10.74 8.07
N HIS A 40 11.13 11.50 8.18
CA HIS A 40 12.46 11.03 8.57
C HIS A 40 13.00 11.84 9.77
N PRO A 41 12.52 11.59 11.00
CA PRO A 41 13.05 12.28 12.17
C PRO A 41 14.54 11.92 12.40
N PRO A 42 15.35 12.84 12.97
CA PRO A 42 16.73 12.55 13.28
C PRO A 42 16.87 11.39 14.27
N ILE A 43 17.44 10.26 13.82
CA ILE A 43 17.58 9.02 14.61
C ILE A 43 18.38 9.22 15.91
N ALA A 44 19.23 10.26 15.98
CA ALA A 44 20.19 10.47 17.07
C ALA A 44 19.78 11.51 18.13
N ASP A 45 18.57 12.06 18.07
CA ASP A 45 18.08 12.97 19.12
C ASP A 45 17.07 12.25 20.04
N PRO A 46 17.49 11.82 21.25
CA PRO A 46 16.61 11.13 22.19
C PRO A 46 15.43 11.98 22.67
N HIS A 47 15.43 13.30 22.46
CA HIS A 47 14.28 14.16 22.75
C HIS A 47 13.21 14.13 21.65
N HIS A 48 13.58 13.76 20.42
CA HIS A 48 12.69 13.77 19.25
C HIS A 48 12.45 12.38 18.66
N GLY A 49 13.16 11.33 19.12
CA GLY A 49 12.97 9.96 18.63
C GLY A 49 11.56 9.36 18.84
N CYS A 50 10.76 9.95 19.73
CA CYS A 50 9.36 9.58 19.95
C CYS A 50 8.35 10.56 19.32
N ASP A 51 8.83 11.66 18.72
CA ASP A 51 8.00 12.69 18.08
C ASP A 51 8.08 12.51 16.57
N THR A 52 7.28 11.57 16.07
CA THR A 52 7.23 11.23 14.65
C THR A 52 5.81 10.92 14.23
N ASN A 53 5.51 11.14 12.95
CA ASN A 53 4.23 10.73 12.41
C ASN A 53 4.25 9.24 12.11
N LEU A 54 3.17 8.57 12.51
CA LEU A 54 2.89 7.22 12.03
C LEU A 54 2.08 7.31 10.74
N PHE A 55 2.57 6.66 9.70
CA PHE A 55 1.89 6.60 8.42
C PHE A 55 1.28 5.22 8.26
N LEU A 56 -0.05 5.15 8.30
CA LEU A 56 -0.78 3.89 8.26
C LEU A 56 -1.60 3.83 6.97
N GLY A 57 -1.17 2.99 6.04
CA GLY A 57 -1.91 2.68 4.82
C GLY A 57 -2.75 1.42 5.02
N PHE A 58 -4.08 1.53 4.88
CA PHE A 58 -4.99 0.39 4.90
C PHE A 58 -5.55 0.16 3.49
N PHE A 59 -5.28 -1.03 2.94
CA PHE A 59 -5.59 -1.39 1.57
C PHE A 59 -6.57 -2.55 1.59
N MET A 60 -7.85 -2.23 1.37
CA MET A 60 -8.94 -3.21 1.35
C MET A 60 -9.29 -3.52 -0.10
N ASP A 61 -9.01 -4.73 -0.55
CA ASP A 61 -9.21 -5.12 -1.94
C ASP A 61 -10.70 -5.27 -2.31
N GLY A 62 -11.00 -5.20 -3.61
CA GLY A 62 -12.34 -5.33 -4.16
C GLY A 62 -12.93 -6.73 -4.00
N THR A 63 -14.25 -6.84 -4.07
CA THR A 63 -14.98 -8.13 -3.96
C THR A 63 -14.39 -9.20 -4.88
N ARG A 64 -14.12 -10.39 -4.32
CA ARG A 64 -13.48 -11.55 -4.97
C ARG A 64 -12.05 -11.34 -5.47
N ASN A 65 -11.44 -10.18 -5.24
CA ASN A 65 -10.00 -10.02 -5.50
C ASN A 65 -9.20 -10.57 -4.33
N ASN A 66 -8.12 -11.26 -4.66
CA ASN A 66 -7.20 -11.80 -3.68
C ASN A 66 -5.77 -11.76 -4.23
N TYR A 67 -4.98 -10.85 -3.66
CA TYR A 67 -3.61 -10.64 -4.11
C TYR A 67 -2.76 -11.92 -4.05
N GLY A 68 -2.83 -12.68 -2.95
CA GLY A 68 -2.04 -13.92 -2.80
C GLY A 68 -2.39 -14.98 -3.85
N VAL A 69 -3.68 -15.14 -4.17
CA VAL A 69 -4.14 -16.07 -5.22
C VAL A 69 -3.64 -15.63 -6.60
N SER A 70 -3.69 -14.34 -6.91
CA SER A 70 -3.16 -13.82 -8.19
C SER A 70 -1.64 -14.02 -8.31
N GLU A 71 -0.89 -13.85 -7.21
CA GLU A 71 0.55 -14.11 -7.16
C GLU A 71 0.87 -15.59 -7.37
N GLU A 72 0.19 -16.50 -6.67
CA GLU A 72 0.37 -17.94 -6.82
C GLU A 72 0.02 -18.43 -8.23
N ALA A 73 -1.01 -17.85 -8.86
CA ALA A 73 -1.40 -18.17 -10.23
C ALA A 73 -0.43 -17.58 -11.28
N GLY A 74 0.35 -16.56 -10.93
CA GLY A 74 1.25 -15.86 -11.85
C GLY A 74 0.52 -15.14 -12.98
N ASP A 75 -0.76 -14.81 -12.80
CA ASP A 75 -1.59 -14.19 -13.84
C ASP A 75 -1.60 -12.65 -13.79
N HIS A 76 -0.98 -12.08 -12.75
CA HIS A 76 -0.86 -10.65 -12.50
C HIS A 76 -2.21 -9.89 -12.55
N SER A 77 -3.29 -10.56 -12.19
CA SER A 77 -4.67 -10.01 -12.14
C SER A 77 -4.90 -9.02 -10.99
N HIS A 78 -3.85 -8.38 -10.48
CA HIS A 78 -3.90 -7.52 -9.30
C HIS A 78 -4.85 -6.34 -9.52
N SER A 79 -5.64 -6.06 -8.50
CA SER A 79 -6.45 -4.85 -8.46
C SER A 79 -5.55 -3.61 -8.31
N ASN A 80 -6.13 -2.43 -8.57
CA ASN A 80 -5.43 -1.18 -8.27
C ASN A 80 -5.14 -1.02 -6.78
N VAL A 81 -5.92 -1.63 -5.88
CA VAL A 81 -5.66 -1.58 -4.44
C VAL A 81 -4.40 -2.38 -4.10
N ALA A 82 -4.25 -3.58 -4.66
CA ALA A 82 -3.03 -4.38 -4.50
C ALA A 82 -1.79 -3.65 -5.07
N ARG A 83 -1.92 -3.03 -6.25
CA ARG A 83 -0.84 -2.22 -6.85
C ARG A 83 -0.48 -0.98 -6.02
N LEU A 84 -1.46 -0.33 -5.40
CA LEU A 84 -1.22 0.80 -4.51
C LEU A 84 -0.55 0.35 -3.20
N PHE A 85 -0.92 -0.81 -2.69
CA PHE A 85 -0.24 -1.43 -1.54
C PHE A 85 1.24 -1.69 -1.87
N ASP A 86 1.54 -2.29 -3.03
CA ASP A 86 2.90 -2.53 -3.51
C ASP A 86 3.73 -1.25 -3.62
N ALA A 87 3.11 -0.17 -4.10
CA ALA A 87 3.76 1.12 -4.27
C ALA A 87 3.88 1.92 -2.95
N TYR A 88 3.14 1.55 -1.90
CA TYR A 88 3.20 2.25 -0.62
C TYR A 88 4.44 1.85 0.17
N GLN A 89 5.11 2.81 0.80
CA GLN A 89 6.37 2.57 1.50
C GLN A 89 6.20 1.98 2.90
N GLY A 90 7.28 1.37 3.39
CA GLY A 90 7.39 0.89 4.77
C GLY A 90 7.06 -0.58 4.98
N GLN A 91 6.89 -0.92 6.26
CA GLN A 91 6.71 -2.28 6.73
C GLN A 91 5.39 -2.86 6.25
N ALA A 92 5.46 -4.04 5.65
CA ALA A 92 4.29 -4.72 5.11
C ALA A 92 3.65 -5.70 6.12
N ILE A 93 2.33 -5.60 6.26
CA ILE A 93 1.49 -6.56 6.96
C ILE A 93 0.45 -7.04 5.96
N ALA A 94 0.59 -8.28 5.49
CA ALA A 94 -0.27 -8.87 4.48
C ALA A 94 -0.49 -10.36 4.77
N PRO A 95 -1.46 -11.00 4.10
CA PRO A 95 -1.64 -12.44 4.20
C PRO A 95 -0.36 -13.20 3.85
N LEU A 96 -0.14 -14.35 4.49
CA LEU A 96 1.09 -15.14 4.32
C LEU A 96 1.39 -15.49 2.85
N ALA A 97 0.36 -15.69 2.02
CA ALA A 97 0.50 -15.96 0.59
C ALA A 97 1.18 -14.81 -0.19
N VAL A 98 1.06 -13.56 0.28
CA VAL A 98 1.65 -12.38 -0.35
C VAL A 98 3.08 -12.13 0.12
N MET A 99 3.40 -12.51 1.37
CA MET A 99 4.67 -12.15 2.03
C MET A 99 5.96 -12.53 1.26
N PRO A 100 6.04 -13.66 0.52
CA PRO A 100 7.23 -13.98 -0.29
C PRO A 100 7.53 -12.95 -1.38
N HIS A 101 6.50 -12.43 -2.06
CA HIS A 101 6.65 -11.43 -3.13
C HIS A 101 7.24 -10.12 -2.61
N LEU A 102 6.82 -9.69 -1.42
CA LEU A 102 7.12 -8.36 -0.89
C LEU A 102 8.59 -8.17 -0.51
N LYS A 103 9.31 -9.25 -0.18
CA LYS A 103 10.72 -9.17 0.23
C LYS A 103 11.64 -8.76 -0.91
N ASP A 104 11.37 -9.24 -2.12
CA ASP A 104 12.24 -9.01 -3.28
C ASP A 104 11.90 -7.70 -4.00
N GLN A 105 10.68 -7.19 -3.83
CA GLN A 105 10.18 -6.02 -4.54
C GLN A 105 10.92 -4.74 -4.15
N TRP A 106 11.22 -4.55 -2.86
CA TRP A 106 11.80 -3.30 -2.33
C TRP A 106 12.85 -3.53 -1.24
N PRO A 107 14.10 -3.89 -1.64
CA PRO A 107 15.18 -4.13 -0.69
C PRO A 107 15.49 -2.90 0.18
N GLY A 108 15.47 -3.07 1.51
CA GLY A 108 15.83 -2.02 2.47
C GLY A 108 14.76 -0.93 2.69
N VAL A 109 13.54 -1.11 2.18
CA VAL A 109 12.45 -0.12 2.36
C VAL A 109 12.07 0.08 3.82
N GLU A 110 12.08 -0.99 4.63
CA GLU A 110 11.68 -0.93 6.04
C GLU A 110 12.68 -0.11 6.86
N ASP A 111 13.98 -0.22 6.57
CA ASP A 111 15.02 0.58 7.22
C ASP A 111 14.92 2.06 6.82
N LYS A 112 14.52 2.34 5.58
CA LYS A 112 14.37 3.71 5.06
C LYS A 112 13.10 4.38 5.58
N TYR A 113 12.03 3.61 5.81
CA TYR A 113 10.72 4.09 6.22
C TYR A 113 10.21 3.39 7.49
N PRO A 114 10.90 3.55 8.63
CA PRO A 114 10.62 2.77 9.84
C PRO A 114 9.28 3.10 10.54
N HIS A 115 8.63 4.19 10.14
CA HIS A 115 7.36 4.67 10.71
C HIS A 115 6.17 4.52 9.76
N PHE A 116 6.40 3.90 8.60
CA PHE A 116 5.37 3.63 7.61
C PHE A 116 4.96 2.17 7.69
N PHE A 117 3.65 1.95 7.75
CA PHE A 117 3.05 0.63 7.79
C PHE A 117 2.00 0.55 6.70
N ARG A 118 2.04 -0.54 5.94
CA ARG A 118 1.03 -0.87 4.95
C ARG A 118 0.38 -2.18 5.31
N ILE A 119 -0.95 -2.16 5.37
CA ILE A 119 -1.76 -3.31 5.73
C ILE A 119 -2.65 -3.65 4.54
N HIS A 120 -2.54 -4.87 4.02
CA HIS A 120 -3.39 -5.38 2.95
C HIS A 120 -4.42 -6.38 3.50
N SER A 121 -5.67 -6.20 3.12
CA SER A 121 -6.76 -7.15 3.38
C SER A 121 -7.33 -7.67 2.06
N PRO A 122 -7.47 -9.00 1.88
CA PRO A 122 -8.19 -9.57 0.74
C PRO A 122 -9.61 -9.02 0.63
N GLY A 123 -10.15 -9.12 -0.58
CA GLY A 123 -11.51 -8.72 -0.87
C GLY A 123 -12.53 -9.67 -0.28
N VAL A 124 -13.70 -9.13 0.08
CA VAL A 124 -14.82 -9.95 0.56
C VAL A 124 -15.22 -11.01 -0.47
N GLY A 125 -15.62 -12.20 0.01
CA GLY A 125 -15.95 -13.34 -0.85
C GLY A 125 -14.72 -13.99 -1.50
N SER A 126 -13.53 -13.75 -0.94
CA SER A 126 -12.30 -14.49 -1.22
C SER A 126 -11.74 -15.06 0.10
N PRO A 127 -10.85 -16.07 0.05
CA PRO A 127 -10.29 -16.66 1.26
C PRO A 127 -9.44 -15.65 2.06
N PHE A 128 -9.55 -15.70 3.38
CA PHE A 128 -8.73 -14.94 4.32
C PHE A 128 -8.37 -15.81 5.53
N ALA A 129 -7.27 -16.55 5.42
CA ALA A 129 -6.87 -17.59 6.37
C ALA A 129 -6.61 -17.04 7.79
N GLU A 130 -6.07 -15.83 7.89
CA GLU A 130 -5.79 -15.14 9.15
C GLU A 130 -7.06 -14.87 9.97
N LEU A 131 -8.23 -14.83 9.33
CA LEU A 131 -9.54 -14.71 9.97
C LEU A 131 -10.34 -16.02 9.98
N GLY A 132 -9.78 -17.11 9.44
CA GLY A 132 -10.49 -18.38 9.27
C GLY A 132 -11.61 -18.34 8.23
N ASP A 133 -11.61 -17.36 7.32
CA ASP A 133 -12.59 -17.26 6.23
C ASP A 133 -12.11 -18.06 5.00
N ASN A 134 -12.94 -18.97 4.51
CA ASN A 134 -12.67 -19.74 3.30
C ASN A 134 -13.20 -19.07 2.01
N GLY A 135 -13.85 -17.91 2.12
CA GLY A 135 -14.38 -17.13 0.99
C GLY A 135 -15.70 -17.65 0.42
N THR A 136 -16.29 -18.71 0.97
CA THR A 136 -17.52 -19.31 0.43
C THR A 136 -18.81 -18.67 0.96
N GLY A 137 -18.71 -17.85 2.01
CA GLY A 137 -19.85 -17.27 2.74
C GLY A 137 -20.72 -18.33 3.42
N MET A 138 -21.77 -17.90 4.13
CA MET A 138 -22.84 -18.82 4.53
C MET A 138 -23.63 -19.20 3.27
N ARG A 139 -23.23 -20.27 2.58
CA ARG A 139 -24.17 -20.99 1.71
C ARG A 139 -25.31 -21.45 2.62
N SER A 140 -26.48 -20.81 2.55
CA SER A 140 -27.63 -21.27 3.31
C SER A 140 -27.86 -22.73 2.95
N SER A 141 -27.88 -23.61 3.94
CA SER A 141 -28.11 -25.05 3.84
C SER A 141 -29.56 -25.39 3.43
N HIS A 142 -30.16 -24.60 2.54
CA HIS A 142 -31.57 -24.69 2.16
C HIS A 142 -31.83 -25.21 0.74
N ASP A 143 -30.84 -25.87 0.11
CA ASP A 143 -31.02 -26.40 -1.26
C ASP A 143 -30.53 -27.84 -1.46
N GLU A 144 -30.52 -28.66 -0.39
CA GLU A 144 -30.31 -30.12 -0.49
C GLU A 144 -31.58 -30.89 -0.08
N GLY A 145 -32.70 -30.59 -0.74
CA GLY A 145 -33.98 -31.23 -0.43
C GLY A 145 -34.95 -31.37 -1.60
N ARG A 146 -34.51 -31.26 -2.86
CA ARG A 146 -35.44 -31.35 -3.99
C ARG A 146 -34.87 -31.99 -5.24
N HIS A 147 -34.58 -33.29 -5.16
CA HIS A 147 -34.80 -34.17 -6.31
C HIS A 147 -35.45 -35.47 -5.82
N SER A 148 -36.71 -35.63 -6.25
CA SER A 148 -37.51 -36.85 -6.17
C SER A 148 -37.01 -37.91 -7.15
#